data_AF-A0A2J9E2H2-F1
#
_entry.id   AF-A0A2J9E2H2-F1
#
_cell.length_a   1.000
_cell.length_b   1.000
_cell.length_c   1.000
_cell.angle_alpha   90.00
_cell.angle_beta   90.00
_cell.angle_gamma   90.00
#
_symmetry.space_group_name_H-M   'P 1'
#
loop_
_entity.id
_entity.type
_entity.pdbx_description
1 polymer ?
#
loop_
_entity_poly.entity_id
_entity_poly.type
_entity_poly.pdbx_seq_one_letter_code
_entity_poly.pdbx_strand_id
1 'polypeptide(L)'
;MSNAAQAADDQANNQADNQVSSQTTEQSATAEAATIDMQADSVPSNQPISVLESSNGIVAIANDTPILKSQLLSAMATAQARIQASGQPMPNQQRLQNEVLNNLILRQLQLDMVKRAGIRADADVVDQSLANIAQSQGMSSLAELQQNLDARRPGSYAALRAQVAEEEALKILQQRQVSNRVRITEQDIDAFLASPEAKRLQTAEYRTIHIRIPFSDDFSRISDSEKQKAIQIAEQTQALLSTTDDVDAVLEQLSNGIAKDYATPIQGGDMGYHQASGLPTDIANQITQLDTGDITKPQVTPAGIDVVKLVDIRNVDNMIVPQWKVRHILIKNDEINNEALAEQQINDLYEQLRRDADFVSLAATYSDDPGSAGRGGSLDWVAKGQMVPEFEQVMLKTPVGDFSIPFKSQFGWHILKVEDTREKDVSDTVKRNLAQEALFQRLAPQAQEDWLQELRANAFVQVFD
;
A
#
# COMPACT_ATOMS: atom_id res chain seq x y z
N MET A 1 42.27 -13.84 48.77
CA MET A 1 43.56 -13.85 49.52
C MET A 1 44.58 -13.07 48.72
N SER A 2 45.42 -12.30 49.42
CA SER A 2 46.73 -11.72 49.04
C SER A 2 47.00 -11.16 47.63
N ASN A 3 47.03 -9.83 47.57
CA ASN A 3 48.25 -8.99 47.42
C ASN A 3 49.35 -9.33 46.38
N ALA A 4 49.45 -8.41 45.41
CA ALA A 4 50.50 -7.37 45.30
C ALA A 4 52.00 -7.72 45.12
N ALA A 5 52.53 -7.29 43.96
CA ALA A 5 53.81 -6.58 43.70
C ALA A 5 53.86 -6.26 42.18
N GLN A 6 54.53 -5.23 41.63
CA GLN A 6 55.45 -4.22 42.17
C GLN A 6 55.47 -2.98 41.23
N ALA A 7 55.79 -1.79 41.76
CA ALA A 7 56.23 -0.61 40.98
C ALA A 7 57.77 -0.66 40.78
N ALA A 8 58.48 0.18 40.00
CA ALA A 8 58.20 1.42 39.25
C ALA A 8 59.13 1.45 37.99
N ASP A 9 59.59 2.54 37.33
CA ASP A 9 59.52 4.01 37.51
C ASP A 9 59.88 4.74 36.17
N ASP A 10 60.27 6.02 36.25
CA ASP A 10 61.08 6.82 35.31
C ASP A 10 60.44 7.43 34.03
N GLN A 11 59.70 8.52 34.28
CA GLN A 11 60.07 9.92 33.91
C GLN A 11 60.24 10.38 32.44
N ALA A 12 59.26 11.21 32.04
CA ALA A 12 59.39 12.67 31.82
C ALA A 12 59.56 13.30 30.41
N ASN A 13 58.71 14.33 30.19
CA ASN A 13 58.83 15.49 29.30
C ASN A 13 58.86 15.28 27.76
N ASN A 14 58.29 16.18 26.94
CA ASN A 14 57.75 17.52 27.21
C ASN A 14 56.56 17.86 26.27
N GLN A 15 55.67 18.77 26.70
CA GLN A 15 54.63 19.38 25.84
C GLN A 15 55.15 20.65 25.16
N ALA A 16 54.62 20.98 23.96
CA ALA A 16 54.42 22.36 23.51
C ALA A 16 53.45 22.42 22.31
N ASP A 17 52.39 23.22 22.45
CA ASP A 17 51.52 23.65 21.34
C ASP A 17 52.26 24.57 20.34
N ASN A 18 51.77 24.68 19.10
CA ASN A 18 51.06 25.92 18.72
C ASN A 18 50.20 25.75 17.45
N GLN A 19 49.20 26.63 17.31
CA GLN A 19 48.20 26.66 16.25
C GLN A 19 48.16 28.02 15.53
N VAL A 20 47.72 28.00 14.25
CA VAL A 20 46.83 29.00 13.61
C VAL A 20 47.39 30.33 13.00
N SER A 21 47.04 30.51 11.71
CA SER A 21 46.75 31.74 10.92
C SER A 21 47.80 32.85 10.67
N SER A 22 48.20 33.08 9.40
CA SER A 22 47.66 34.11 8.45
C SER A 22 48.51 35.41 8.44
N GLN A 23 48.58 36.29 7.42
CA GLN A 23 47.74 36.57 6.24
C GLN A 23 48.47 37.52 5.24
N THR A 24 48.14 37.51 3.93
CA THR A 24 48.32 38.63 2.92
C THR A 24 49.75 39.15 2.59
N THR A 25 50.08 39.78 1.44
CA THR A 25 49.33 40.35 0.27
C THR A 25 50.22 40.41 -1.01
N GLU A 26 49.60 40.54 -2.22
CA GLU A 26 50.10 41.29 -3.42
C GLU A 26 51.43 40.91 -4.13
N GLN A 27 51.67 41.15 -5.43
CA GLN A 27 50.83 41.33 -6.64
C GLN A 27 51.74 41.23 -7.90
N SER A 28 51.13 41.23 -9.09
CA SER A 28 51.71 41.54 -10.42
C SER A 28 52.24 40.38 -11.29
N ALA A 29 51.99 40.54 -12.59
CA ALA A 29 52.16 39.54 -13.63
C ALA A 29 53.27 39.89 -14.63
N THR A 30 53.77 38.88 -15.33
CA THR A 30 54.15 38.98 -16.75
C THR A 30 54.06 37.60 -17.39
N ALA A 31 53.71 37.54 -18.67
CA ALA A 31 53.63 36.31 -19.44
C ALA A 31 54.85 36.18 -20.36
N GLU A 32 55.26 34.95 -20.66
CA GLU A 32 55.68 34.60 -22.03
C GLU A 32 55.59 33.10 -22.30
N ALA A 33 55.42 32.75 -23.57
CA ALA A 33 55.14 31.38 -24.02
C ALA A 33 56.42 30.59 -24.33
N ALA A 34 56.41 29.30 -24.05
CA ALA A 34 57.46 28.37 -24.48
C ALA A 34 56.86 27.24 -25.32
N THR A 35 56.94 27.39 -26.65
CA THR A 35 56.87 26.26 -27.58
C THR A 35 58.17 25.48 -27.53
N ILE A 36 58.14 24.19 -27.18
CA ILE A 36 59.27 23.27 -27.40
C ILE A 36 58.78 22.04 -28.17
N ASP A 37 59.19 22.06 -29.43
CA ASP A 37 59.61 21.02 -30.37
C ASP A 37 59.43 19.52 -30.03
N MET A 38 59.18 18.75 -31.09
CA MET A 38 59.19 17.29 -31.10
C MET A 38 60.58 16.78 -31.44
N GLN A 39 61.25 16.06 -30.52
CA GLN A 39 62.25 15.07 -30.90
C GLN A 39 61.99 13.74 -30.19
N ALA A 40 61.93 12.68 -31.00
CA ALA A 40 61.78 11.32 -30.54
C ALA A 40 63.15 10.73 -30.21
N ASP A 41 63.23 9.88 -29.18
CA ASP A 41 64.13 8.73 -29.28
C ASP A 41 63.73 7.55 -28.38
N SER A 42 64.09 6.35 -28.87
CA SER A 42 64.19 5.06 -28.15
C SER A 42 62.96 4.49 -27.41
N VAL A 43 62.47 3.35 -27.91
CA VAL A 43 61.72 2.36 -27.14
C VAL A 43 62.70 1.41 -26.43
N PRO A 44 62.55 1.17 -25.11
CA PRO A 44 63.02 -0.06 -24.50
C PRO A 44 61.85 -0.92 -23.99
N SER A 45 61.60 -2.01 -24.71
CA SER A 45 61.29 -3.34 -24.18
C SER A 45 60.51 -3.47 -22.86
N ASN A 46 59.23 -3.83 -23.00
CA ASN A 46 58.62 -4.98 -22.31
C ASN A 46 58.94 -5.15 -20.81
N GLN A 47 58.51 -4.20 -19.98
CA GLN A 47 58.18 -4.50 -18.59
C GLN A 47 56.91 -5.38 -18.60
N PRO A 48 56.88 -6.55 -17.95
CA PRO A 48 55.64 -7.28 -17.78
C PRO A 48 54.69 -6.40 -16.96
N ILE A 49 53.47 -6.19 -17.48
CA ILE A 49 52.42 -5.47 -16.75
C ILE A 49 52.21 -6.20 -15.43
N SER A 50 52.62 -5.56 -14.33
CA SER A 50 52.46 -6.09 -12.99
C SER A 50 50.97 -6.31 -12.74
N VAL A 51 50.58 -7.57 -12.55
CA VAL A 51 49.20 -7.95 -12.27
C VAL A 51 48.84 -7.46 -10.87
N LEU A 52 48.41 -6.20 -10.79
CA LEU A 52 47.47 -5.75 -9.77
C LEU A 52 46.22 -6.62 -9.93
N GLU A 53 45.91 -7.41 -8.89
CA GLU A 53 44.79 -8.36 -8.87
C GLU A 53 43.49 -7.65 -9.24
N SER A 54 43.04 -7.84 -10.49
CA SER A 54 42.01 -6.98 -11.07
C SER A 54 40.61 -7.44 -10.65
N SER A 55 40.03 -6.73 -9.68
CA SER A 55 38.58 -6.75 -9.36
C SER A 55 37.68 -6.44 -10.57
N ASN A 56 38.28 -5.93 -11.67
CA ASN A 56 37.64 -5.54 -12.92
C ASN A 56 37.54 -6.64 -14.00
N GLY A 57 37.85 -7.91 -13.66
CA GLY A 57 37.63 -9.03 -14.60
C GLY A 57 36.17 -9.17 -15.02
N ILE A 58 35.91 -9.54 -16.27
CA ILE A 58 34.57 -9.88 -16.78
C ILE A 58 34.30 -11.35 -16.45
N VAL A 59 33.19 -11.66 -15.79
CA VAL A 59 32.79 -13.05 -15.43
C VAL A 59 31.71 -13.60 -16.37
N ALA A 60 30.91 -12.73 -16.99
CA ALA A 60 29.99 -13.10 -18.04
C ALA A 60 29.70 -11.89 -18.96
N ILE A 61 29.21 -12.15 -20.16
CA ILE A 61 28.58 -11.17 -21.05
C ILE A 61 27.14 -11.63 -21.29
N ALA A 62 26.19 -10.71 -21.16
CA ALA A 62 24.77 -10.91 -21.43
C ALA A 62 24.34 -9.97 -22.57
N ASN A 63 24.02 -10.55 -23.73
CA ASN A 63 23.98 -9.88 -25.03
C ASN A 63 25.27 -9.08 -25.28
N ASP A 64 25.21 -7.76 -25.16
CA ASP A 64 26.35 -6.84 -25.35
C ASP A 64 26.88 -6.26 -24.02
N THR A 65 26.24 -6.57 -22.88
CA THR A 65 26.57 -5.99 -21.58
C THR A 65 27.47 -6.92 -20.74
N PRO A 66 28.69 -6.50 -20.36
CA PRO A 66 29.56 -7.30 -19.49
C PRO A 66 29.14 -7.22 -18.02
N ILE A 67 29.24 -8.35 -17.32
CA ILE A 67 29.05 -8.51 -15.89
C ILE A 67 30.42 -8.65 -15.23
N LEU A 68 30.68 -7.81 -14.24
CA LEU A 68 32.00 -7.67 -13.61
C LEU A 68 32.15 -8.60 -12.39
N LYS A 69 33.39 -9.04 -12.14
CA LYS A 69 33.76 -9.82 -10.96
C LYS A 69 33.44 -9.08 -9.66
N SER A 70 33.63 -7.76 -9.63
CA SER A 70 33.23 -6.89 -8.51
C SER A 70 31.72 -6.94 -8.20
N GLN A 71 30.86 -6.97 -9.24
CA GLN A 71 29.41 -7.10 -9.08
C GLN A 71 29.04 -8.49 -8.53
N LEU A 72 29.66 -9.56 -9.05
CA LEU A 72 29.45 -10.92 -8.57
C LEU A 72 29.85 -11.07 -7.09
N LEU A 73 31.03 -10.58 -6.70
CA LEU A 73 31.52 -10.63 -5.32
C LEU A 73 30.61 -9.83 -4.37
N SER A 74 30.17 -8.64 -4.78
CA SER A 74 29.25 -7.82 -3.97
C SER A 74 27.90 -8.53 -3.80
N ALA A 75 27.33 -9.09 -4.86
CA ALA A 75 26.06 -9.81 -4.81
C ALA A 75 26.14 -11.11 -3.99
N MET A 76 27.27 -11.83 -4.05
CA MET A 76 27.53 -13.01 -3.21
C MET A 76 27.58 -12.65 -1.72
N ALA A 77 28.24 -11.53 -1.36
CA ALA A 77 28.29 -11.06 0.03
C ALA A 77 26.89 -10.70 0.55
N THR A 78 26.08 -9.99 -0.25
CA THR A 78 24.68 -9.67 0.09
C THR A 78 23.81 -10.93 0.24
N ALA A 79 23.95 -11.90 -0.68
CA ALA A 79 23.22 -13.16 -0.62
C ALA A 79 23.60 -13.98 0.64
N GLN A 80 24.89 -14.08 0.95
CA GLN A 80 25.38 -14.78 2.14
C GLN A 80 24.86 -14.14 3.45
N ALA A 81 24.90 -12.80 3.56
CA ALA A 81 24.36 -12.10 4.72
C ALA A 81 22.85 -12.36 4.92
N ARG A 82 22.09 -12.40 3.82
CA ARG A 82 20.65 -12.72 3.86
C ARG A 82 20.38 -14.16 4.29
N ILE A 83 21.15 -15.13 3.78
CA ILE A 83 21.02 -16.55 4.17
C ILE A 83 21.32 -16.71 5.67
N GLN A 84 22.41 -16.11 6.15
CA GLN A 84 22.78 -16.11 7.57
C GLN A 84 21.70 -15.49 8.46
N ALA A 85 21.13 -14.34 8.08
CA ALA A 85 20.03 -13.70 8.81
C ALA A 85 18.74 -14.55 8.84
N SER A 86 18.50 -15.36 7.81
CA SER A 86 17.32 -16.24 7.72
C SER A 86 17.46 -17.58 8.48
N GLY A 87 18.65 -17.89 9.02
CA GLY A 87 18.93 -19.16 9.70
C GLY A 87 18.97 -20.39 8.78
N GLN A 88 18.94 -20.21 7.45
CA GLN A 88 19.00 -21.31 6.49
C GLN A 88 20.42 -21.91 6.39
N PRO A 89 20.55 -23.23 6.11
CA PRO A 89 21.84 -23.87 5.94
C PRO A 89 22.57 -23.31 4.72
N MET A 90 23.83 -22.90 4.90
CA MET A 90 24.61 -22.26 3.84
C MET A 90 24.88 -23.22 2.67
N PRO A 91 24.51 -22.86 1.42
CA PRO A 91 24.89 -23.62 0.22
C PRO A 91 26.42 -23.70 0.07
N ASN A 92 26.90 -24.68 -0.70
CA ASN A 92 28.32 -24.70 -1.07
C ASN A 92 28.65 -23.49 -1.97
N GLN A 93 29.90 -23.00 -1.88
CA GLN A 93 30.33 -21.76 -2.50
C GLN A 93 30.13 -21.76 -4.03
N GLN A 94 30.33 -22.91 -4.70
CA GLN A 94 30.19 -23.03 -6.15
C GLN A 94 28.72 -22.95 -6.60
N ARG A 95 27.78 -23.55 -5.86
CA ARG A 95 26.34 -23.39 -6.11
C ARG A 95 25.90 -21.95 -5.89
N LEU A 96 26.31 -21.33 -4.78
CA LEU A 96 26.01 -19.93 -4.49
C LEU A 96 26.53 -19.01 -5.61
N GLN A 97 27.78 -19.22 -6.06
CA GLN A 97 28.36 -18.44 -7.16
C GLN A 97 27.56 -18.58 -8.45
N ASN A 98 27.16 -19.81 -8.82
CA ASN A 98 26.36 -20.08 -10.02
C ASN A 98 24.97 -19.46 -9.93
N GLU A 99 24.30 -19.58 -8.78
CA GLU A 99 22.97 -18.99 -8.54
C GLU A 99 23.02 -17.47 -8.59
N VAL A 100 24.00 -16.84 -7.93
CA VAL A 100 24.15 -15.38 -7.94
C VAL A 100 24.52 -14.88 -9.35
N LEU A 101 25.44 -15.55 -10.06
CA LEU A 101 25.81 -15.19 -11.43
C LEU A 101 24.61 -15.30 -12.38
N ASN A 102 23.81 -16.36 -12.28
CA ASN A 102 22.60 -16.52 -13.10
C ASN A 102 21.55 -15.43 -12.79
N ASN A 103 21.38 -15.05 -11.53
CA ASN A 103 20.51 -13.93 -11.14
C ASN A 103 21.02 -12.57 -11.69
N LEU A 104 22.34 -12.34 -11.69
CA LEU A 104 22.92 -11.14 -12.31
C LEU A 104 22.70 -11.10 -13.82
N ILE A 105 22.89 -12.23 -14.51
CA ILE A 105 22.59 -12.37 -15.95
C ILE A 105 21.11 -12.07 -16.22
N LEU A 106 20.20 -12.71 -15.50
CA LEU A 106 18.76 -12.46 -15.64
C LEU A 106 18.37 -11.01 -15.35
N ARG A 107 18.95 -10.36 -14.32
CA ARG A 107 18.71 -8.94 -14.04
C ARG A 107 19.21 -8.06 -15.18
N GLN A 108 20.41 -8.32 -15.71
CA GLN A 108 20.98 -7.53 -16.80
C GLN A 108 20.14 -7.62 -18.07
N LEU A 109 19.69 -8.83 -18.44
CA LEU A 109 18.81 -9.03 -19.60
C LEU A 109 17.48 -8.27 -19.47
N GLN A 110 16.91 -8.19 -18.26
CA GLN A 110 15.71 -7.40 -17.98
C GLN A 110 16.00 -5.89 -18.05
N LEU A 111 17.13 -5.41 -17.51
CA LEU A 111 17.54 -3.99 -17.62
C LEU A 111 17.74 -3.58 -19.09
N ASP A 112 18.27 -4.47 -19.92
CA ASP A 112 18.45 -4.21 -21.35
C ASP A 112 17.11 -4.26 -22.11
N MET A 113 16.09 -4.99 -21.61
CA MET A 113 14.71 -4.85 -22.08
C MET A 113 14.07 -3.54 -21.64
N VAL A 114 14.24 -3.11 -20.37
CA VAL A 114 13.75 -1.81 -19.84
C VAL A 114 14.26 -0.67 -20.72
N LYS A 115 15.58 -0.63 -20.98
CA LYS A 115 16.22 0.39 -21.84
C LYS A 115 15.67 0.37 -23.27
N ARG A 116 15.59 -0.79 -23.92
CA ARG A 116 15.10 -0.93 -25.30
C ARG A 116 13.60 -0.57 -25.44
N ALA A 117 12.80 -0.87 -24.43
CA ALA A 117 11.37 -0.57 -24.40
C ALA A 117 11.06 0.88 -23.94
N GLY A 118 12.08 1.66 -23.57
CA GLY A 118 11.90 3.03 -23.05
C GLY A 118 11.18 3.10 -21.71
N ILE A 119 11.12 2.00 -20.95
CA ILE A 119 10.40 1.93 -19.67
C ILE A 119 11.17 2.75 -18.63
N ARG A 120 10.44 3.61 -17.91
CA ARG A 120 10.95 4.42 -16.80
C ARG A 120 9.90 4.41 -15.70
N ALA A 121 10.35 4.45 -14.45
CA ALA A 121 9.48 4.68 -13.31
C ALA A 121 9.10 6.16 -13.21
N ASP A 122 7.91 6.43 -12.66
CA ASP A 122 7.50 7.79 -12.31
C ASP A 122 8.32 8.31 -11.12
N ALA A 123 8.54 9.63 -11.06
CA ALA A 123 9.26 10.26 -9.96
C ALA A 123 8.55 10.03 -8.62
N ASP A 124 7.21 10.16 -8.60
CA ASP A 124 6.41 9.99 -7.39
C ASP A 124 6.51 8.55 -6.83
N VAL A 125 6.53 7.55 -7.71
CA VAL A 125 6.68 6.13 -7.33
C VAL A 125 8.09 5.85 -6.78
N VAL A 126 9.13 6.46 -7.37
CA VAL A 126 10.51 6.35 -6.88
C VAL A 126 10.65 6.99 -5.51
N ASP A 127 10.08 8.18 -5.32
CA ASP A 127 10.18 8.92 -4.07
C ASP A 127 9.34 8.26 -2.95
N GLN A 128 8.19 7.64 -3.28
CA GLN A 128 7.44 6.77 -2.36
C GLN A 128 8.22 5.51 -1.98
N SER A 129 8.89 4.85 -2.94
CA SER A 129 9.73 3.67 -2.68
C SER A 129 10.93 4.01 -1.78
N LEU A 130 11.55 5.18 -1.99
CA LEU A 130 12.56 5.74 -1.08
C LEU A 130 12.01 6.06 0.32
N ALA A 131 10.77 6.53 0.45
CA ALA A 131 10.16 6.84 1.74
C ALA A 131 9.92 5.56 2.56
N ASN A 132 9.49 4.48 1.91
CA ASN A 132 9.38 3.16 2.53
C ASN A 132 10.75 2.63 3.00
N ILE A 133 11.81 2.86 2.21
CA ILE A 133 13.20 2.51 2.60
C ILE A 133 13.63 3.31 3.83
N ALA A 134 13.36 4.63 3.88
CA ALA A 134 13.65 5.48 5.04
C ALA A 134 12.94 4.95 6.30
N GLN A 135 11.64 4.68 6.20
CA GLN A 135 10.84 4.15 7.32
C GLN A 135 11.35 2.78 7.79
N SER A 136 11.76 1.89 6.88
CA SER A 136 12.34 0.58 7.22
C SER A 136 13.67 0.67 7.98
N GLN A 137 14.37 1.81 7.86
CA GLN A 137 15.62 2.11 8.58
C GLN A 137 15.39 2.97 9.83
N GLY A 138 14.13 3.22 10.21
CA GLY A 138 13.76 4.00 11.39
C GLY A 138 13.86 5.53 11.20
N MET A 139 13.97 6.01 9.96
CA MET A 139 14.04 7.43 9.64
C MET A 139 12.63 7.99 9.39
N SER A 140 12.40 9.24 9.79
CA SER A 140 11.08 9.89 9.74
C SER A 140 10.84 10.66 8.43
N SER A 141 11.84 10.83 7.58
CA SER A 141 11.70 11.55 6.30
C SER A 141 12.73 11.17 5.24
N LEU A 142 12.42 11.48 3.98
CA LEU A 142 13.36 11.41 2.85
C LEU A 142 14.58 12.33 3.03
N ALA A 143 14.37 13.53 3.61
CA ALA A 143 15.44 14.49 3.86
C ALA A 143 16.46 13.96 4.88
N GLU A 144 15.99 13.27 5.92
CA GLU A 144 16.83 12.59 6.91
C GLU A 144 17.63 11.44 6.28
N LEU A 145 16.99 10.63 5.41
CA LEU A 145 17.68 9.58 4.64
C LEU A 145 18.78 10.17 3.73
N GLN A 146 18.47 11.23 2.99
CA GLN A 146 19.45 11.93 2.16
C GLN A 146 20.63 12.42 3.01
N GLN A 147 20.36 13.12 4.10
CA GLN A 147 21.40 13.65 4.98
C GLN A 147 22.27 12.55 5.59
N ASN A 148 21.68 11.43 6.03
CA ASN A 148 22.43 10.33 6.62
C ASN A 148 23.35 9.63 5.61
N LEU A 149 22.89 9.44 4.37
CA LEU A 149 23.66 8.79 3.32
C LEU A 149 24.77 9.69 2.78
N ASP A 150 24.45 10.94 2.44
CA ASP A 150 25.41 11.88 1.86
C ASP A 150 26.47 12.33 2.88
N ALA A 151 26.17 12.32 4.19
CA ALA A 151 27.16 12.54 5.25
C ALA A 151 28.22 11.43 5.34
N ARG A 152 27.92 10.20 4.93
CA ARG A 152 28.90 9.09 4.87
C ARG A 152 29.76 9.18 3.61
N ARG A 153 29.12 9.52 2.48
CA ARG A 153 29.79 9.72 1.18
C ARG A 153 28.90 10.61 0.30
N PRO A 154 29.37 11.78 -0.17
CA PRO A 154 28.58 12.65 -1.03
C PRO A 154 28.08 11.94 -2.30
N GLY A 155 26.80 12.13 -2.63
CA GLY A 155 26.15 11.54 -3.80
C GLY A 155 25.62 10.12 -3.60
N SER A 156 25.67 9.58 -2.39
CA SER A 156 25.12 8.26 -2.06
C SER A 156 23.60 8.23 -2.20
N TYR A 157 22.91 9.33 -1.85
CA TYR A 157 21.46 9.43 -2.06
C TYR A 157 21.07 9.41 -3.54
N ALA A 158 21.83 10.13 -4.38
CA ALA A 158 21.60 10.14 -5.83
C ALA A 158 21.81 8.76 -6.46
N ALA A 159 22.83 8.01 -6.01
CA ALA A 159 23.06 6.63 -6.43
C ALA A 159 21.94 5.68 -5.99
N LEU A 160 21.45 5.80 -4.74
CA LEU A 160 20.31 5.02 -4.25
C LEU A 160 19.04 5.33 -5.05
N ARG A 161 18.74 6.61 -5.31
CA ARG A 161 17.58 7.02 -6.11
C ARG A 161 17.63 6.46 -7.54
N ALA A 162 18.82 6.44 -8.16
CA ALA A 162 19.01 5.80 -9.46
C ALA A 162 18.77 4.28 -9.40
N GLN A 163 19.28 3.59 -8.38
CA GLN A 163 19.02 2.16 -8.18
C GLN A 163 17.53 1.86 -7.97
N VAL A 164 16.83 2.64 -7.15
CA VAL A 164 15.38 2.49 -6.93
C VAL A 164 14.62 2.73 -8.22
N ALA A 165 14.97 3.74 -9.02
CA ALA A 165 14.37 3.98 -10.33
C ALA A 165 14.57 2.82 -11.31
N GLU A 166 15.73 2.16 -11.30
CA GLU A 166 15.94 0.92 -12.07
C GLU A 166 15.09 -0.24 -11.55
N GLU A 167 14.95 -0.39 -10.23
CA GLU A 167 14.15 -1.46 -9.61
C GLU A 167 12.64 -1.30 -9.85
N GLU A 168 12.11 -0.07 -9.77
CA GLU A 168 10.73 0.22 -10.15
C GLU A 168 10.49 0.03 -11.66
N ALA A 169 11.45 0.43 -12.52
CA ALA A 169 11.35 0.18 -13.95
C ALA A 169 11.39 -1.32 -14.30
N LEU A 170 12.18 -2.12 -13.56
CA LEU A 170 12.17 -3.58 -13.65
C LEU A 170 10.82 -4.16 -13.22
N LYS A 171 10.23 -3.74 -12.09
CA LYS A 171 8.91 -4.19 -11.65
C LYS A 171 7.83 -3.89 -12.71
N ILE A 172 7.83 -2.69 -13.30
CA ILE A 172 6.90 -2.31 -14.39
C ILE A 172 7.08 -3.24 -15.60
N LEU A 173 8.32 -3.56 -15.99
CA LEU A 173 8.58 -4.54 -17.04
C LEU A 173 8.02 -5.92 -16.66
N GLN A 174 8.34 -6.44 -15.47
CA GLN A 174 7.90 -7.75 -15.00
C GLN A 174 6.37 -7.86 -15.00
N GLN A 175 5.68 -6.89 -14.38
CA GLN A 175 4.22 -6.83 -14.34
C GLN A 175 3.64 -6.83 -15.76
N ARG A 176 4.18 -6.01 -16.68
CA ARG A 176 3.72 -5.97 -18.08
C ARG A 176 3.94 -7.28 -18.82
N GLN A 177 5.06 -7.97 -18.60
CA GLN A 177 5.35 -9.26 -19.23
C GLN A 177 4.44 -10.38 -18.71
N VAL A 178 4.22 -10.42 -17.39
CA VAL A 178 3.30 -11.37 -16.74
C VAL A 178 1.85 -11.10 -17.19
N SER A 179 1.36 -9.86 -17.13
CA SER A 179 -0.01 -9.50 -17.54
C SER A 179 -0.31 -9.77 -19.02
N ASN A 180 0.69 -9.67 -19.90
CA ASN A 180 0.50 -10.03 -21.32
C ASN A 180 0.45 -11.54 -21.57
N ARG A 181 0.98 -12.36 -20.64
CA ARG A 181 1.04 -13.82 -20.72
C ARG A 181 -0.13 -14.49 -20.01
N VAL A 182 -0.51 -13.99 -18.84
CA VAL A 182 -1.68 -14.46 -18.09
C VAL A 182 -2.95 -14.05 -18.83
N ARG A 183 -3.58 -15.02 -19.51
CA ARG A 183 -4.89 -14.87 -20.14
C ARG A 183 -5.92 -15.59 -19.29
N ILE A 184 -6.91 -14.84 -18.81
CA ILE A 184 -8.04 -15.35 -18.05
C ILE A 184 -9.27 -15.15 -18.93
N THR A 185 -10.03 -16.22 -19.17
CA THR A 185 -11.28 -16.18 -19.93
C THR A 185 -12.48 -16.17 -18.98
N GLU A 186 -13.66 -15.75 -19.47
CA GLU A 186 -14.92 -15.89 -18.71
C GLU A 186 -15.17 -17.35 -18.27
N GLN A 187 -14.76 -18.33 -19.08
CA GLN A 187 -14.89 -19.74 -18.72
C GLN A 187 -13.97 -20.13 -17.54
N ASP A 188 -12.78 -19.54 -17.42
CA ASP A 188 -11.90 -19.76 -16.27
C ASP A 188 -12.48 -19.11 -15.01
N ILE A 189 -13.08 -17.91 -15.14
CA ILE A 189 -13.76 -17.21 -14.06
C ILE A 189 -14.97 -18.00 -13.57
N ASP A 190 -15.86 -18.43 -14.47
CA ASP A 190 -17.04 -19.24 -14.14
C ASP A 190 -16.64 -20.59 -13.50
N ALA A 191 -15.58 -21.24 -14.01
CA ALA A 191 -15.05 -22.47 -13.43
C ALA A 191 -14.43 -22.27 -12.04
N PHE A 192 -13.76 -21.14 -11.81
CA PHE A 192 -13.24 -20.75 -10.49
C PHE A 192 -14.38 -20.44 -9.52
N LEU A 193 -15.39 -19.66 -9.93
CA LEU A 193 -16.55 -19.32 -9.11
C LEU A 193 -17.36 -20.55 -8.68
N ALA A 194 -17.34 -21.63 -9.48
CA ALA A 194 -17.93 -22.92 -9.12
C ALA A 194 -17.10 -23.75 -8.12
N SER A 195 -15.84 -23.37 -7.85
CA SER A 195 -14.89 -24.17 -7.07
C SER A 195 -15.01 -23.97 -5.55
N PRO A 196 -14.52 -24.93 -4.72
CA PRO A 196 -14.48 -24.76 -3.27
C PRO A 196 -13.60 -23.59 -2.80
N GLU A 197 -12.61 -23.19 -3.59
CA GLU A 197 -11.74 -22.05 -3.33
C GLU A 197 -12.48 -20.72 -3.45
N ALA A 198 -13.32 -20.53 -4.47
CA ALA A 198 -14.15 -19.33 -4.56
C ALA A 198 -15.12 -19.21 -3.39
N LYS A 199 -15.69 -20.33 -2.91
CA LYS A 199 -16.55 -20.34 -1.71
C LYS A 199 -15.82 -19.90 -0.43
N ARG A 200 -14.49 -20.02 -0.37
CA ARG A 200 -13.66 -19.49 0.73
C ARG A 200 -13.37 -17.99 0.60
N LEU A 201 -13.36 -17.46 -0.62
CA LEU A 201 -13.23 -16.02 -0.89
C LEU A 201 -14.58 -15.28 -0.77
N GLN A 202 -15.70 -16.01 -0.90
CA GLN A 202 -17.07 -15.52 -0.78
C GLN A 202 -17.67 -15.67 0.63
N THR A 203 -16.89 -16.11 1.63
CA THR A 203 -17.42 -16.21 3.01
C THR A 203 -17.75 -14.82 3.55
N ALA A 204 -18.96 -14.64 4.04
CA ALA A 204 -19.35 -13.44 4.77
C ALA A 204 -18.43 -13.19 5.98
N GLU A 205 -18.03 -11.93 6.15
CA GLU A 205 -17.43 -11.43 7.38
C GLU A 205 -18.51 -10.78 8.24
N TYR A 206 -18.50 -11.08 9.52
CA TYR A 206 -19.45 -10.58 10.51
C TYR A 206 -18.69 -9.64 11.43
N ARG A 207 -19.24 -8.44 11.70
CA ARG A 207 -18.76 -7.57 12.78
C ARG A 207 -19.66 -7.78 13.99
N THR A 208 -19.10 -8.25 15.09
CA THR A 208 -19.89 -8.53 16.30
C THR A 208 -19.32 -7.83 17.53
N ILE A 209 -20.22 -7.37 18.40
CA ILE A 209 -19.88 -7.01 19.78
C ILE A 209 -20.18 -8.23 20.63
N HIS A 210 -19.19 -8.73 21.37
CA HIS A 210 -19.33 -9.85 22.28
C HIS A 210 -19.16 -9.36 23.72
N ILE A 211 -20.12 -9.68 24.58
CA ILE A 211 -20.05 -9.47 26.02
C ILE A 211 -20.25 -10.82 26.73
N ARG A 212 -19.33 -11.15 27.63
CA ARG A 212 -19.35 -12.32 28.50
C ARG A 212 -19.54 -11.89 29.96
N ILE A 213 -20.51 -12.52 30.62
CA ILE A 213 -20.73 -12.45 32.06
C ILE A 213 -20.07 -13.69 32.67
N PRO A 214 -18.80 -13.63 33.13
CA PRO A 214 -18.06 -14.80 33.57
C PRO A 214 -18.55 -15.33 34.92
N PHE A 215 -18.49 -16.65 35.12
CA PHE A 215 -18.80 -17.27 36.41
C PHE A 215 -17.54 -17.40 37.31
N SER A 216 -17.76 -17.55 38.62
CA SER A 216 -16.66 -17.79 39.57
C SER A 216 -16.06 -19.21 39.50
N ASP A 217 -16.85 -20.18 39.07
CA ASP A 217 -16.48 -21.54 38.67
C ASP A 217 -17.48 -22.02 37.59
N ASP A 218 -17.32 -23.23 37.09
CA ASP A 218 -18.26 -23.94 36.20
C ASP A 218 -19.74 -23.75 36.59
N PHE A 219 -20.60 -23.47 35.61
CA PHE A 219 -22.05 -23.25 35.79
C PHE A 219 -22.74 -24.35 36.62
N SER A 220 -22.26 -25.60 36.54
CA SER A 220 -22.81 -26.72 37.30
C SER A 220 -22.51 -26.65 38.82
N ARG A 221 -21.48 -25.89 39.23
CA ARG A 221 -20.93 -25.84 40.59
C ARG A 221 -21.22 -24.54 41.33
N ILE A 222 -21.56 -23.46 40.62
CA ILE A 222 -21.96 -22.18 41.24
C ILE A 222 -23.35 -22.23 41.88
N SER A 223 -23.61 -21.28 42.79
CA SER A 223 -24.88 -21.19 43.53
C SER A 223 -26.05 -20.73 42.65
N ASP A 224 -27.28 -21.15 42.97
CA ASP A 224 -28.46 -20.75 42.19
C ASP A 224 -28.74 -19.24 42.25
N SER A 225 -28.33 -18.57 43.33
CA SER A 225 -28.35 -17.11 43.44
C SER A 225 -27.41 -16.43 42.43
N GLU A 226 -26.20 -16.98 42.27
CA GLU A 226 -25.21 -16.49 41.31
C GLU A 226 -25.65 -16.73 39.86
N LYS A 227 -26.22 -17.90 39.56
CA LYS A 227 -26.85 -18.20 38.26
C LYS A 227 -27.93 -17.16 37.94
N GLN A 228 -28.86 -16.93 38.87
CA GLN A 228 -29.96 -15.99 38.66
C GLN A 228 -29.47 -14.55 38.46
N LYS A 229 -28.46 -14.12 39.23
CA LYS A 229 -27.85 -12.80 39.05
C LYS A 229 -27.15 -12.66 37.70
N ALA A 230 -26.41 -13.68 37.26
CA ALA A 230 -25.75 -13.67 35.96
C ALA A 230 -26.75 -13.62 34.79
N ILE A 231 -27.87 -14.35 34.89
CA ILE A 231 -28.96 -14.32 33.90
C ILE A 231 -29.55 -12.91 33.82
N GLN A 232 -29.87 -12.27 34.95
CA GLN A 232 -30.39 -10.89 34.97
C GLN A 232 -29.42 -9.87 34.39
N ILE A 233 -28.12 -10.01 34.66
CA ILE A 233 -27.08 -9.20 34.04
C ILE A 233 -27.10 -9.40 32.51
N ALA A 234 -27.17 -10.65 32.02
CA ALA A 234 -27.17 -10.95 30.60
C ALA A 234 -28.44 -10.47 29.86
N GLU A 235 -29.61 -10.56 30.49
CA GLU A 235 -30.85 -9.96 29.99
C GLU A 235 -30.74 -8.43 29.88
N GLN A 236 -30.15 -7.77 30.90
CA GLN A 236 -29.87 -6.34 30.87
C GLN A 236 -28.82 -5.98 29.80
N THR A 237 -27.80 -6.82 29.58
CA THR A 237 -26.81 -6.67 28.51
C THR A 237 -27.48 -6.70 27.14
N GLN A 238 -28.38 -7.64 26.90
CA GLN A 238 -29.14 -7.72 25.65
C GLN A 238 -29.99 -6.45 25.43
N ALA A 239 -30.65 -5.94 26.48
CA ALA A 239 -31.40 -4.70 26.41
C ALA A 239 -30.53 -3.47 26.08
N LEU A 240 -29.34 -3.34 26.68
CA LEU A 240 -28.42 -2.23 26.42
C LEU A 240 -27.80 -2.30 25.02
N LEU A 241 -27.41 -3.49 24.56
CA LEU A 241 -26.92 -3.66 23.19
C LEU A 241 -27.98 -3.33 22.13
N SER A 242 -29.28 -3.35 22.46
CA SER A 242 -30.35 -2.94 21.53
C SER A 242 -30.38 -1.43 21.25
N THR A 243 -29.75 -0.60 22.08
CA THR A 243 -29.82 0.87 21.98
C THR A 243 -28.52 1.53 21.56
N THR A 244 -27.38 0.83 21.60
CA THR A 244 -26.06 1.36 21.23
C THR A 244 -25.14 0.27 20.68
N ASP A 245 -24.12 0.70 19.91
CA ASP A 245 -22.98 -0.12 19.48
C ASP A 245 -21.69 0.22 20.27
N ASP A 246 -21.77 1.15 21.23
CA ASP A 246 -20.65 1.50 22.11
C ASP A 246 -20.53 0.47 23.25
N VAL A 247 -19.63 -0.49 23.07
CA VAL A 247 -19.40 -1.57 24.03
C VAL A 247 -18.84 -1.07 25.36
N ASP A 248 -18.02 -0.02 25.35
CA ASP A 248 -17.39 0.52 26.57
C ASP A 248 -18.45 1.22 27.44
N ALA A 249 -19.36 1.99 26.82
CA ALA A 249 -20.51 2.57 27.51
C ALA A 249 -21.45 1.50 28.10
N VAL A 250 -21.68 0.39 27.39
CA VAL A 250 -22.49 -0.74 27.91
C VAL A 250 -21.80 -1.40 29.12
N LEU A 251 -20.49 -1.67 29.03
CA LEU A 251 -19.72 -2.27 30.11
C LEU A 251 -19.66 -1.36 31.35
N GLU A 252 -19.47 -0.05 31.17
CA GLU A 252 -19.51 0.93 32.25
C GLU A 252 -20.89 0.95 32.93
N GLN A 253 -21.97 1.01 32.15
CA GLN A 253 -23.33 1.06 32.68
C GLN A 253 -23.72 -0.23 33.43
N LEU A 254 -23.28 -1.41 32.96
CA LEU A 254 -23.48 -2.67 33.67
C LEU A 254 -22.68 -2.71 34.98
N SER A 255 -21.40 -2.32 34.95
CA SER A 255 -20.49 -2.35 36.09
C SER A 255 -20.87 -1.36 37.19
N ASN A 256 -21.35 -0.17 36.83
CA ASN A 256 -21.85 0.82 37.79
C ASN A 256 -23.27 0.51 38.29
N GLY A 257 -24.01 -0.34 37.57
CA GLY A 257 -25.39 -0.74 37.86
C GLY A 257 -25.51 -2.15 38.45
N ILE A 258 -26.24 -3.03 37.74
CA ILE A 258 -26.64 -4.36 38.22
C ILE A 258 -25.46 -5.30 38.53
N ALA A 259 -24.30 -5.09 37.90
CA ALA A 259 -23.10 -5.90 38.10
C ALA A 259 -22.11 -5.34 39.13
N LYS A 260 -22.43 -4.23 39.81
CA LYS A 260 -21.55 -3.57 40.78
C LYS A 260 -21.03 -4.51 41.88
N ASP A 261 -21.90 -5.37 42.39
CA ASP A 261 -21.57 -6.38 43.41
C ASP A 261 -21.42 -7.78 42.78
N TYR A 262 -20.92 -7.88 41.55
CA TYR A 262 -20.67 -9.15 40.86
C TYR A 262 -19.20 -9.56 41.04
N ALA A 263 -18.96 -10.83 41.36
CA ALA A 263 -17.66 -11.27 41.89
C ALA A 263 -16.52 -11.27 40.86
N THR A 264 -16.85 -11.36 39.57
CA THR A 264 -15.89 -11.41 38.46
C THR A 264 -16.27 -10.33 37.44
N PRO A 265 -15.35 -9.43 37.04
CA PRO A 265 -15.67 -8.36 36.09
C PRO A 265 -16.25 -8.89 34.78
N ILE A 266 -17.29 -8.23 34.28
CA ILE A 266 -17.84 -8.50 32.94
C ILE A 266 -16.75 -8.16 31.91
N GLN A 267 -16.65 -8.99 30.88
CA GLN A 267 -15.68 -8.84 29.80
C GLN A 267 -16.43 -8.61 28.49
N GLY A 268 -15.89 -7.78 27.60
CA GLY A 268 -16.47 -7.61 26.28
C GLY A 268 -15.63 -6.72 25.37
N GLY A 269 -16.01 -6.67 24.09
CA GLY A 269 -15.38 -5.81 23.09
C GLY A 269 -16.04 -5.94 21.72
N ASP A 270 -15.74 -5.00 20.82
CA ASP A 270 -15.97 -5.16 19.39
C ASP A 270 -14.91 -6.12 18.82
N MET A 271 -15.34 -7.23 18.25
CA MET A 271 -14.45 -8.23 17.66
C MET A 271 -13.96 -7.85 16.26
N GLY A 272 -14.44 -6.74 15.69
CA GLY A 272 -14.19 -6.36 14.30
C GLY A 272 -14.80 -7.35 13.31
N TYR A 273 -14.49 -7.18 12.03
CA TYR A 273 -14.90 -8.14 11.00
C TYR A 273 -14.12 -9.44 11.11
N HIS A 274 -14.83 -10.56 11.17
CA HIS A 274 -14.25 -11.91 11.22
C HIS A 274 -15.16 -12.93 10.54
N GLN A 275 -14.60 -14.08 10.15
CA GLN A 275 -15.38 -15.18 9.58
C GLN A 275 -16.06 -15.99 10.70
N ALA A 276 -17.29 -16.47 10.46
CA ALA A 276 -18.01 -17.33 11.41
C ALA A 276 -17.25 -18.63 11.75
N SER A 277 -16.40 -19.13 10.83
CA SER A 277 -15.48 -20.26 11.04
C SER A 277 -14.39 -20.02 12.08
N GLY A 278 -14.14 -18.77 12.48
CA GLY A 278 -13.21 -18.40 13.55
C GLY A 278 -13.84 -18.41 14.95
N LEU A 279 -15.17 -18.60 15.05
CA LEU A 279 -15.91 -18.60 16.32
C LEU A 279 -16.21 -20.03 16.82
N PRO A 280 -16.51 -20.21 18.11
CA PRO A 280 -17.15 -21.43 18.62
C PRO A 280 -18.43 -21.74 17.86
N THR A 281 -18.64 -23.02 17.54
CA THR A 281 -19.72 -23.52 16.66
C THR A 281 -21.12 -23.00 17.05
N ASP A 282 -21.42 -22.92 18.34
CA ASP A 282 -22.73 -22.49 18.82
C ASP A 282 -22.99 -20.99 18.56
N ILE A 283 -21.95 -20.15 18.68
CA ILE A 283 -22.02 -18.73 18.35
C ILE A 283 -22.09 -18.57 16.82
N ALA A 284 -21.23 -19.27 16.08
CA ALA A 284 -21.21 -19.26 14.62
C ALA A 284 -22.57 -19.62 14.00
N ASN A 285 -23.24 -20.65 14.53
CA ASN A 285 -24.56 -21.07 14.09
C ASN A 285 -25.66 -20.03 14.38
N GLN A 286 -25.50 -19.20 15.42
CA GLN A 286 -26.47 -18.15 15.74
C GLN A 286 -26.24 -16.90 14.90
N ILE A 287 -25.01 -16.38 14.83
CA ILE A 287 -24.71 -15.14 14.08
C ILE A 287 -24.95 -15.28 12.57
N THR A 288 -24.89 -16.49 12.02
CA THR A 288 -25.21 -16.78 10.61
C THR A 288 -26.71 -16.79 10.31
N GLN A 289 -27.56 -16.70 11.34
CA GLN A 289 -29.04 -16.67 11.25
C GLN A 289 -29.64 -15.35 11.77
N LEU A 290 -28.82 -14.39 12.18
CA LEU A 290 -29.25 -13.07 12.65
C LEU A 290 -29.26 -12.06 11.49
N ASP A 291 -30.20 -11.12 11.53
CA ASP A 291 -30.16 -9.93 10.67
C ASP A 291 -29.21 -8.86 11.28
N THR A 292 -28.75 -7.91 10.46
CA THR A 292 -27.89 -6.82 10.94
C THR A 292 -28.62 -5.96 11.99
N GLY A 293 -28.01 -5.84 13.17
CA GLY A 293 -28.55 -5.16 14.35
C GLY A 293 -29.10 -6.10 15.42
N ASP A 294 -29.37 -7.36 15.09
CA ASP A 294 -29.92 -8.35 16.02
C ASP A 294 -28.90 -8.81 17.08
N ILE A 295 -29.42 -9.37 18.17
CA ILE A 295 -28.66 -9.80 19.33
C ILE A 295 -29.05 -11.22 19.70
N THR A 296 -28.05 -12.09 19.92
CA THR A 296 -28.28 -13.45 20.39
C THR A 296 -29.02 -13.45 21.73
N LYS A 297 -29.78 -14.50 21.98
CA LYS A 297 -30.29 -14.78 23.33
C LYS A 297 -29.10 -15.11 24.25
N PRO A 298 -29.11 -14.75 25.53
CA PRO A 298 -28.07 -15.13 26.48
C PRO A 298 -27.75 -16.64 26.45
N GLN A 299 -26.51 -17.00 26.08
CA GLN A 299 -26.05 -18.39 25.97
C GLN A 299 -25.22 -18.79 27.17
N VAL A 300 -25.64 -19.82 27.91
CA VAL A 300 -24.86 -20.35 29.04
C VAL A 300 -23.73 -21.24 28.52
N THR A 301 -22.50 -20.88 28.84
CA THR A 301 -21.29 -21.69 28.59
C THR A 301 -20.65 -22.10 29.93
N PRO A 302 -19.70 -23.06 29.96
CA PRO A 302 -18.99 -23.41 31.19
C PRO A 302 -18.21 -22.25 31.83
N ALA A 303 -17.87 -21.21 31.06
CA ALA A 303 -17.06 -20.06 31.51
C ALA A 303 -17.88 -18.82 31.88
N GLY A 304 -19.18 -18.77 31.54
CA GLY A 304 -20.00 -17.58 31.67
C GLY A 304 -21.22 -17.58 30.76
N ILE A 305 -22.01 -16.51 30.82
CA ILE A 305 -23.10 -16.26 29.86
C ILE A 305 -22.59 -15.33 28.76
N ASP A 306 -22.74 -15.75 27.51
CA ASP A 306 -22.37 -14.98 26.31
C ASP A 306 -23.59 -14.28 25.69
N VAL A 307 -23.44 -13.00 25.37
CA VAL A 307 -24.39 -12.19 24.60
C VAL A 307 -23.61 -11.57 23.45
N VAL A 308 -24.10 -11.73 22.22
CA VAL A 308 -23.43 -11.27 21.00
C VAL A 308 -24.40 -10.44 20.16
N LYS A 309 -24.03 -9.21 19.83
CA LYS A 309 -24.74 -8.39 18.85
C LYS A 309 -24.07 -8.50 17.49
N LEU A 310 -24.84 -8.67 16.44
CA LEU A 310 -24.38 -8.55 15.06
C LEU A 310 -24.51 -7.09 14.62
N VAL A 311 -23.38 -6.40 14.45
CA VAL A 311 -23.34 -4.96 14.12
C VAL A 311 -23.37 -4.74 12.61
N ASP A 312 -22.69 -5.58 11.83
CA ASP A 312 -22.69 -5.53 10.37
C ASP A 312 -22.35 -6.89 9.75
N ILE A 313 -22.79 -7.11 8.51
CA ILE A 313 -22.47 -8.28 7.69
C ILE A 313 -21.89 -7.81 6.36
N ARG A 314 -20.60 -8.06 6.15
CA ARG A 314 -19.98 -7.91 4.83
C ARG A 314 -20.04 -9.23 4.09
N ASN A 315 -21.02 -9.38 3.20
CA ASN A 315 -21.08 -10.52 2.27
C ASN A 315 -20.92 -10.07 0.81
N VAL A 316 -20.03 -10.74 0.09
CA VAL A 316 -19.82 -10.58 -1.36
C VAL A 316 -21.04 -11.07 -2.17
N ASP A 317 -21.93 -11.86 -1.57
CA ASP A 317 -23.19 -12.34 -2.18
C ASP A 317 -24.31 -11.29 -2.24
N ASN A 318 -24.28 -10.25 -1.41
CA ASN A 318 -25.36 -9.25 -1.31
C ASN A 318 -24.79 -7.84 -1.19
N MET A 319 -23.86 -7.50 -2.08
CA MET A 319 -23.28 -6.17 -2.18
C MET A 319 -24.21 -5.25 -2.98
N ILE A 320 -25.25 -4.76 -2.29
CA ILE A 320 -26.17 -3.74 -2.80
C ILE A 320 -25.54 -2.36 -2.61
N VAL A 321 -25.34 -1.63 -3.70
CA VAL A 321 -24.80 -0.27 -3.69
C VAL A 321 -25.90 0.71 -4.11
N PRO A 322 -26.22 1.74 -3.31
CA PRO A 322 -27.14 2.78 -3.73
C PRO A 322 -26.49 3.63 -4.83
N GLN A 323 -27.28 3.95 -5.85
CA GLN A 323 -26.89 4.75 -7.00
C GLN A 323 -27.91 5.85 -7.25
N TRP A 324 -27.41 7.03 -7.58
CA TRP A 324 -28.20 8.20 -7.98
C TRP A 324 -28.07 8.37 -9.47
N LYS A 325 -29.16 8.63 -10.16
CA LYS A 325 -29.12 9.06 -11.56
C LYS A 325 -29.03 10.58 -11.59
N VAL A 326 -27.92 11.12 -12.07
CA VAL A 326 -27.61 12.56 -11.89
C VAL A 326 -27.33 13.26 -13.22
N ARG A 327 -27.78 14.52 -13.31
CA ARG A 327 -27.32 15.50 -14.29
C ARG A 327 -26.61 16.65 -13.61
N HIS A 328 -25.68 17.32 -14.29
CA HIS A 328 -25.14 18.58 -13.80
C HIS A 328 -24.88 19.60 -14.91
N ILE A 329 -24.76 20.86 -14.49
CA ILE A 329 -24.17 21.96 -15.25
C ILE A 329 -22.89 22.32 -14.50
N LEU A 330 -21.74 22.29 -15.18
CA LEU A 330 -20.47 22.81 -14.67
C LEU A 330 -20.15 24.12 -15.40
N ILE A 331 -19.76 25.15 -14.65
CA ILE A 331 -19.08 26.34 -15.16
C ILE A 331 -17.67 26.35 -14.56
N LYS A 332 -16.64 26.33 -15.41
CA LYS A 332 -15.25 26.28 -14.97
C LYS A 332 -14.75 27.67 -14.56
N ASN A 333 -13.84 27.68 -13.60
CA ASN A 333 -12.97 28.83 -13.36
C ASN A 333 -11.76 28.67 -14.29
N ASP A 334 -11.53 29.62 -15.18
CA ASP A 334 -10.35 29.67 -16.07
C ASP A 334 -9.73 31.08 -16.11
N GLU A 335 -8.77 31.32 -17.00
CA GLU A 335 -8.11 32.64 -17.11
C GLU A 335 -9.04 33.76 -17.61
N ILE A 336 -10.21 33.42 -18.17
CA ILE A 336 -11.21 34.34 -18.73
C ILE A 336 -12.39 34.48 -17.76
N ASN A 337 -12.94 33.34 -17.32
CA ASN A 337 -13.93 33.22 -16.26
C ASN A 337 -13.23 33.17 -14.89
N ASN A 338 -12.90 34.35 -14.36
CA ASN A 338 -12.51 34.46 -12.96
C ASN A 338 -13.64 33.95 -12.03
N GLU A 339 -13.30 33.59 -10.80
CA GLU A 339 -14.23 32.91 -9.89
C GLU A 339 -15.57 33.63 -9.67
N ALA A 340 -15.55 34.97 -9.63
CA ALA A 340 -16.75 35.78 -9.48
C ALA A 340 -17.64 35.80 -10.73
N LEU A 341 -17.04 35.72 -11.93
CA LEU A 341 -17.79 35.62 -13.18
C LEU A 341 -18.42 34.23 -13.36
N ALA A 342 -17.70 33.16 -13.00
CA ALA A 342 -18.24 31.81 -12.98
C ALA A 342 -19.38 31.67 -11.95
N GLU A 343 -19.21 32.26 -10.75
CA GLU A 343 -20.27 32.35 -9.74
C GLU A 343 -21.50 33.12 -10.25
N GLN A 344 -21.31 34.24 -10.95
CA GLN A 344 -22.42 34.98 -11.52
C GLN A 344 -23.16 34.15 -12.59
N GLN A 345 -22.42 33.54 -13.52
CA GLN A 345 -22.99 32.72 -14.59
C GLN A 345 -23.81 31.53 -14.06
N ILE A 346 -23.30 30.79 -13.06
CA ILE A 346 -24.05 29.67 -12.48
C ILE A 346 -25.31 30.16 -11.74
N ASN A 347 -25.26 31.32 -11.07
CA ASN A 347 -26.42 31.90 -10.40
C ASN A 347 -27.49 32.38 -11.40
N ASP A 348 -27.09 32.96 -12.54
CA ASP A 348 -28.00 33.34 -13.63
C ASP A 348 -28.67 32.10 -14.27
N LEU A 349 -27.99 30.95 -14.34
CA LEU A 349 -28.56 29.68 -14.78
C LEU A 349 -29.50 29.07 -13.72
N TYR A 350 -29.16 29.17 -12.43
CA TYR A 350 -30.04 28.74 -11.33
C TYR A 350 -31.36 29.53 -11.32
N GLU A 351 -31.30 30.84 -11.51
CA GLU A 351 -32.48 31.69 -11.62
C GLU A 351 -33.34 31.42 -12.86
N GLN A 352 -32.76 30.86 -13.94
CA GLN A 352 -33.53 30.34 -15.07
C GLN A 352 -34.21 29.02 -14.74
N LEU A 353 -33.51 28.08 -14.10
CA LEU A 353 -34.09 26.81 -13.63
C LEU A 353 -35.26 27.02 -12.66
N ARG A 354 -35.16 28.02 -11.78
CA ARG A 354 -36.26 28.45 -10.87
C ARG A 354 -37.47 29.06 -11.58
N ARG A 355 -37.37 29.34 -12.88
CA ARG A 355 -38.45 29.84 -13.75
C ARG A 355 -38.84 28.78 -14.79
N ASP A 356 -38.70 27.51 -14.41
CA ASP A 356 -39.05 26.32 -15.19
C ASP A 356 -38.30 26.17 -16.54
N ALA A 357 -37.09 26.73 -16.65
CA ALA A 357 -36.22 26.48 -17.79
C ALA A 357 -35.77 25.01 -17.84
N ASP A 358 -35.65 24.44 -19.04
CA ASP A 358 -35.23 23.05 -19.22
C ASP A 358 -33.74 22.84 -18.87
N PHE A 359 -33.49 22.00 -17.88
CA PHE A 359 -32.15 21.64 -17.40
C PHE A 359 -31.31 21.00 -18.50
N VAL A 360 -31.90 20.16 -19.36
CA VAL A 360 -31.18 19.46 -20.43
C VAL A 360 -30.64 20.45 -21.46
N SER A 361 -31.46 21.43 -21.85
CA SER A 361 -31.10 22.50 -22.78
C SER A 361 -30.04 23.44 -22.20
N LEU A 362 -30.17 23.84 -20.92
CA LEU A 362 -29.15 24.67 -20.28
C LEU A 362 -27.82 23.93 -20.13
N ALA A 363 -27.83 22.66 -19.72
CA ALA A 363 -26.62 21.85 -19.62
C ALA A 363 -25.94 21.62 -20.97
N ALA A 364 -26.71 21.40 -22.04
CA ALA A 364 -26.16 21.23 -23.39
C ALA A 364 -25.60 22.53 -24.00
N THR A 365 -26.07 23.69 -23.54
CA THR A 365 -25.66 25.00 -24.06
C THR A 365 -24.50 25.62 -23.27
N TYR A 366 -24.50 25.45 -21.95
CA TYR A 366 -23.63 26.21 -21.04
C TYR A 366 -22.68 25.35 -20.19
N SER A 367 -22.81 24.01 -20.16
CA SER A 367 -21.92 23.20 -19.31
C SER A 367 -20.54 23.02 -19.95
N ASP A 368 -19.50 23.38 -19.20
CA ASP A 368 -18.09 23.23 -19.56
C ASP A 368 -17.56 21.79 -19.37
N ASP A 369 -18.40 20.83 -18.96
CA ASP A 369 -18.03 19.42 -18.91
C ASP A 369 -18.21 18.72 -20.28
N PRO A 370 -17.15 18.44 -21.05
CA PRO A 370 -17.26 17.76 -22.34
C PRO A 370 -17.78 16.31 -22.21
N GLY A 371 -17.68 15.71 -21.01
CA GLY A 371 -18.16 14.34 -20.76
C GLY A 371 -19.69 14.25 -20.65
N SER A 372 -20.38 15.32 -20.24
CA SER A 372 -21.82 15.28 -19.96
C SER A 372 -22.64 16.34 -20.69
N ALA A 373 -22.08 17.50 -21.05
CA ALA A 373 -22.81 18.61 -21.70
C ALA A 373 -23.62 18.15 -22.91
N GLY A 374 -22.97 17.49 -23.89
CA GLY A 374 -23.63 16.95 -25.09
C GLY A 374 -24.71 15.88 -24.84
N ARG A 375 -24.86 15.41 -23.60
CA ARG A 375 -25.94 14.50 -23.14
C ARG A 375 -26.93 15.19 -22.20
N GLY A 376 -27.00 16.53 -22.23
CA GLY A 376 -27.82 17.33 -21.33
C GLY A 376 -27.36 17.20 -19.87
N GLY A 377 -26.05 17.27 -19.64
CA GLY A 377 -25.44 17.16 -18.32
C GLY A 377 -25.43 15.76 -17.71
N SER A 378 -25.82 14.71 -18.46
CA SER A 378 -25.98 13.35 -17.91
C SER A 378 -24.67 12.73 -17.44
N LEU A 379 -24.61 12.40 -16.15
CA LEU A 379 -23.61 11.50 -15.56
C LEU A 379 -24.12 10.05 -15.43
N ASP A 380 -25.41 9.83 -15.72
CA ASP A 380 -26.12 8.55 -15.59
C ASP A 380 -26.11 8.05 -14.13
N TRP A 381 -26.04 6.73 -13.89
CA TRP A 381 -26.05 6.15 -12.55
C TRP A 381 -24.68 6.19 -11.89
N VAL A 382 -24.60 6.91 -10.76
CA VAL A 382 -23.37 7.13 -10.02
C VAL A 382 -23.51 6.67 -8.57
N ALA A 383 -22.48 6.02 -8.05
CA ALA A 383 -22.40 5.52 -6.68
C ALA A 383 -21.58 6.47 -5.77
N LYS A 384 -21.69 6.29 -4.45
CA LYS A 384 -20.78 6.97 -3.50
C LYS A 384 -19.32 6.64 -3.80
N GLY A 385 -18.44 7.61 -3.60
CA GLY A 385 -17.01 7.53 -3.88
C GLY A 385 -16.62 7.68 -5.36
N GLN A 386 -17.59 7.79 -6.29
CA GLN A 386 -17.30 8.05 -7.71
C GLN A 386 -17.24 9.55 -8.05
N MET A 387 -17.66 10.41 -7.12
CA MET A 387 -17.69 11.87 -7.28
C MET A 387 -16.77 12.55 -6.25
N VAL A 388 -16.40 13.81 -6.53
CA VAL A 388 -15.67 14.64 -5.55
C VAL A 388 -16.55 14.91 -4.31
N PRO A 389 -15.96 15.07 -3.11
CA PRO A 389 -16.72 15.14 -1.86
C PRO A 389 -17.79 16.23 -1.82
N GLU A 390 -17.55 17.39 -2.43
CA GLU A 390 -18.50 18.50 -2.48
C GLU A 390 -19.73 18.14 -3.32
N PHE A 391 -19.51 17.50 -4.47
CA PHE A 391 -20.57 17.06 -5.38
C PHE A 391 -21.39 15.94 -4.75
N GLU A 392 -20.75 14.94 -4.14
CA GLU A 392 -21.44 13.86 -3.43
C GLU A 392 -22.31 14.41 -2.29
N GLN A 393 -21.79 15.32 -1.47
CA GLN A 393 -22.55 15.91 -0.36
C GLN A 393 -23.81 16.65 -0.82
N VAL A 394 -23.77 17.33 -1.97
CA VAL A 394 -24.95 18.02 -2.52
C VAL A 394 -25.91 17.03 -3.18
N MET A 395 -25.40 16.01 -3.89
CA MET A 395 -26.19 14.93 -4.48
C MET A 395 -27.01 14.20 -3.42
N LEU A 396 -26.38 13.83 -2.30
CA LEU A 396 -27.04 13.11 -1.19
C LEU A 396 -28.07 13.95 -0.43
N LYS A 397 -28.01 15.29 -0.53
CA LYS A 397 -28.96 16.24 0.11
C LYS A 397 -30.09 16.69 -0.82
N THR A 398 -29.94 16.52 -2.14
CA THR A 398 -30.91 16.99 -3.13
C THR A 398 -32.02 15.95 -3.31
N PRO A 399 -33.31 16.29 -3.12
CA PRO A 399 -34.41 15.36 -3.33
C PRO A 399 -34.48 14.83 -4.76
N VAL A 400 -35.05 13.63 -4.92
CA VAL A 400 -35.29 13.04 -6.24
C VAL A 400 -36.33 13.87 -7.00
N GLY A 401 -35.99 14.28 -8.22
CA GLY A 401 -36.75 15.18 -9.07
C GLY A 401 -36.26 16.64 -9.04
N ASP A 402 -35.56 17.04 -7.98
CA ASP A 402 -35.13 18.42 -7.74
C ASP A 402 -33.69 18.69 -8.19
N PHE A 403 -33.37 19.98 -8.32
CA PHE A 403 -32.02 20.49 -8.57
C PHE A 403 -31.47 21.26 -7.37
N SER A 404 -30.14 21.25 -7.22
CA SER A 404 -29.44 21.89 -6.11
C SER A 404 -29.39 23.41 -6.26
N ILE A 405 -29.06 24.09 -5.16
CA ILE A 405 -28.44 25.42 -5.24
C ILE A 405 -27.06 25.31 -5.93
N PRO A 406 -26.51 26.41 -6.49
CA PRO A 406 -25.14 26.44 -6.96
C PRO A 406 -24.14 26.13 -5.84
N PHE A 407 -23.11 25.33 -6.15
CA PHE A 407 -22.05 24.97 -5.22
C PHE A 407 -20.70 24.87 -5.94
N LYS A 408 -19.61 25.03 -5.20
CA LYS A 408 -18.25 25.00 -5.72
C LYS A 408 -17.59 23.64 -5.46
N SER A 409 -16.79 23.17 -6.42
CA SER A 409 -15.84 22.06 -6.26
C SER A 409 -14.46 22.45 -6.80
N GLN A 410 -13.48 21.54 -6.74
CA GLN A 410 -12.17 21.73 -7.39
C GLN A 410 -12.24 21.97 -8.92
N PHE A 411 -13.36 21.63 -9.58
CA PHE A 411 -13.53 21.79 -11.02
C PHE A 411 -14.21 23.11 -11.44
N GLY A 412 -14.75 23.88 -10.47
CA GLY A 412 -15.51 25.10 -10.74
C GLY A 412 -16.86 25.12 -9.99
N TRP A 413 -17.84 25.76 -10.58
CA TRP A 413 -19.19 25.92 -10.05
C TRP A 413 -20.17 24.94 -10.69
N HIS A 414 -21.06 24.37 -9.88
CA HIS A 414 -21.97 23.31 -10.28
C HIS A 414 -23.41 23.59 -9.85
N ILE A 415 -24.37 23.19 -10.68
CA ILE A 415 -25.73 22.84 -10.26
C ILE A 415 -25.94 21.38 -10.65
N LEU A 416 -26.47 20.55 -9.76
CA LEU A 416 -26.85 19.17 -10.09
C LEU A 416 -28.37 18.98 -10.02
N LYS A 417 -28.87 17.95 -10.69
CA LYS A 417 -30.24 17.46 -10.60
C LYS A 417 -30.23 15.97 -10.35
N VAL A 418 -30.92 15.52 -9.31
CA VAL A 418 -31.12 14.08 -9.03
C VAL A 418 -32.37 13.64 -9.79
N GLU A 419 -32.22 12.82 -10.82
CA GLU A 419 -33.35 12.31 -11.61
C GLU A 419 -34.06 11.14 -10.91
N ASP A 420 -33.28 10.24 -10.30
CA ASP A 420 -33.76 8.96 -9.78
C ASP A 420 -32.76 8.37 -8.76
N THR A 421 -33.19 7.40 -7.97
CA THR A 421 -32.34 6.63 -7.03
C THR A 421 -32.70 5.17 -7.08
N ARG A 422 -31.70 4.29 -7.16
CA ARG A 422 -31.89 2.84 -7.11
C ARG A 422 -30.89 2.18 -6.19
N GLU A 423 -31.30 1.06 -5.63
CA GLU A 423 -30.39 0.07 -5.09
C GLU A 423 -29.95 -0.88 -6.21
N LYS A 424 -28.64 -1.01 -6.41
CA LYS A 424 -28.08 -1.88 -7.43
C LYS A 424 -27.20 -2.95 -6.79
N ASP A 425 -27.66 -4.19 -6.87
CA ASP A 425 -26.81 -5.35 -6.62
C ASP A 425 -25.66 -5.39 -7.66
N VAL A 426 -24.43 -5.36 -7.15
CA VAL A 426 -23.16 -5.48 -7.89
C VAL A 426 -22.36 -6.73 -7.49
N SER A 427 -22.96 -7.66 -6.74
CA SER A 427 -22.33 -8.86 -6.20
C SER A 427 -21.61 -9.70 -7.25
N ASP A 428 -22.26 -9.97 -8.39
CA ASP A 428 -21.64 -10.76 -9.48
C ASP A 428 -20.39 -10.05 -10.06
N THR A 429 -20.45 -8.73 -10.26
CA THR A 429 -19.30 -7.95 -10.74
C THR A 429 -18.13 -8.01 -9.76
N VAL A 430 -18.40 -7.86 -8.46
CA VAL A 430 -17.37 -7.93 -7.41
C VAL A 430 -16.79 -9.34 -7.31
N LYS A 431 -17.63 -10.38 -7.36
CA LYS A 431 -17.19 -11.79 -7.39
C LYS A 431 -16.32 -12.10 -8.60
N ARG A 432 -16.72 -11.68 -9.81
CA ARG A 432 -15.94 -11.87 -11.05
C ARG A 432 -14.58 -11.17 -10.97
N ASN A 433 -14.53 -9.94 -10.47
CA ASN A 433 -13.27 -9.21 -10.28
C ASN A 433 -12.34 -9.91 -9.27
N LEU A 434 -12.86 -10.34 -8.12
CA LEU A 434 -12.09 -11.09 -7.11
C LEU A 434 -11.61 -12.46 -7.65
N ALA A 435 -12.44 -13.14 -8.44
CA ALA A 435 -12.07 -14.39 -9.11
C ALA A 435 -10.96 -14.16 -10.15
N GLN A 436 -11.06 -13.11 -10.97
CA GLN A 436 -10.03 -12.72 -11.92
C GLN A 436 -8.71 -12.38 -11.21
N GLU A 437 -8.75 -11.64 -10.10
CA GLU A 437 -7.55 -11.34 -9.31
C GLU A 437 -6.94 -12.61 -8.69
N ALA A 438 -7.75 -13.48 -8.08
CA ALA A 438 -7.27 -14.74 -7.51
C ALA A 438 -6.66 -15.67 -8.57
N LEU A 439 -7.28 -15.77 -9.75
CA LEU A 439 -6.73 -16.49 -10.91
C LEU A 439 -5.43 -15.84 -11.41
N PHE A 440 -5.34 -14.52 -11.45
CA PHE A 440 -4.13 -13.81 -11.83
C PHE A 440 -2.98 -14.11 -10.85
N GLN A 441 -3.21 -13.98 -9.54
CA GLN A 441 -2.22 -14.29 -8.51
C GLN A 441 -1.77 -15.77 -8.54
N ARG A 442 -2.65 -16.69 -8.92
CA ARG A 442 -2.31 -18.10 -9.12
C ARG A 442 -1.44 -18.35 -10.36
N LEU A 443 -1.72 -17.66 -11.47
CA LEU A 443 -1.04 -17.88 -12.76
C LEU A 443 0.24 -17.05 -12.92
N ALA A 444 0.34 -15.91 -12.24
CA ALA A 444 1.45 -14.97 -12.34
C ALA A 444 2.84 -15.58 -12.02
N PRO A 445 3.03 -16.40 -10.97
CA PRO A 445 4.33 -17.00 -10.67
C PRO A 445 4.85 -17.91 -11.78
N GLN A 446 4.00 -18.77 -12.35
CA GLN A 446 4.38 -19.64 -13.47
C GLN A 446 4.69 -18.82 -14.72
N ALA A 447 3.81 -17.86 -15.07
CA ALA A 447 4.03 -16.99 -16.22
C ALA A 447 5.30 -16.12 -16.11
N GLN A 448 5.70 -15.77 -14.87
CA GLN A 448 6.97 -15.10 -14.59
C GLN A 448 8.16 -16.05 -14.77
N GLU A 449 8.08 -17.28 -14.26
CA GLU A 449 9.16 -18.27 -14.43
C GLU A 449 9.36 -18.62 -15.91
N ASP A 450 8.28 -18.95 -16.64
CA ASP A 450 8.31 -19.25 -18.07
C ASP A 450 8.95 -18.10 -18.87
N TRP A 451 8.59 -16.86 -18.55
CA TRP A 451 9.17 -15.67 -19.17
C TRP A 451 10.68 -15.52 -18.87
N LEU A 452 11.11 -15.77 -17.63
CA LEU A 452 12.54 -15.71 -17.27
C LEU A 452 13.34 -16.84 -17.94
N GLN A 453 12.77 -18.04 -18.08
CA GLN A 453 13.38 -19.14 -18.82
C GLN A 453 13.51 -18.80 -20.31
N GLU A 454 12.45 -18.32 -20.95
CA GLU A 454 12.47 -17.83 -22.35
C GLU A 454 13.48 -16.69 -22.54
N LEU A 455 13.52 -15.72 -21.62
CA LEU A 455 14.46 -14.60 -21.67
C LEU A 455 15.91 -15.10 -21.61
N ARG A 456 16.19 -16.09 -20.76
CA ARG A 456 17.52 -16.69 -20.63
C ARG A 456 17.92 -17.54 -21.84
N ALA A 457 16.96 -18.24 -22.46
CA ALA A 457 17.18 -19.10 -23.61
C ALA A 457 17.40 -18.31 -24.92
N ASN A 458 16.69 -17.18 -25.09
CA ASN A 458 16.80 -16.32 -26.27
C ASN A 458 17.97 -15.31 -26.19
N ALA A 459 18.65 -15.21 -25.05
CA ALA A 459 19.78 -14.30 -24.86
C ALA A 459 21.12 -14.95 -25.22
N PHE A 460 22.01 -14.17 -25.85
CA PHE A 460 23.40 -14.56 -25.95
C PHE A 460 24.05 -14.41 -24.56
N VAL A 461 24.62 -15.49 -24.03
CA VAL A 461 25.31 -15.46 -22.75
C VAL A 461 26.59 -16.27 -22.83
N GLN A 462 27.71 -15.60 -22.60
CA GLN A 462 29.04 -16.22 -22.50
C GLN A 462 29.54 -16.04 -21.06
N VAL A 463 29.91 -17.13 -20.40
CA VAL A 463 30.54 -17.13 -19.07
C VAL A 463 32.04 -17.32 -19.26
N PHE A 464 32.84 -16.68 -18.41
CA PHE A 464 34.30 -16.75 -18.40
C PHE A 464 34.76 -17.30 -17.04
N ASP A 465 35.71 -18.23 -17.06
CA ASP A 465 36.30 -18.88 -15.87
C ASP A 465 37.41 -18.03 -15.22
#